data_AF-A0A9D9YPP9-F1
#
_entry.id   AF-A0A9D9YPP9-F1
#
_cell.length_a   1.000
_cell.length_b   1.000
_cell.length_c   1.000
_cell.angle_alpha   90.00
_cell.angle_beta   90.00
_cell.angle_gamma   90.00
#
_symmetry.space_group_name_H-M   'P 1'
#
loop_
_entity.id
_entity.type
_entity.pdbx_description
1 polymer ?
#
loop_
_entity_poly.entity_id
_entity_poly.type
_entity_poly.pdbx_seq_one_letter_code
_entity_poly.pdbx_strand_id
1 'polypeptide(L)'
;MQLNCKKEDVYNAKPNVEDKFFTIPSGTNASVMRVINEIKRRNNVKEFVTKFAAQNGFPVWNKVLMGTSQKQYANASLNGSNLDGVTDTTILIPFVMEGEFSVKGFIKATLNDSVSLSYSLAKDYKAYEEKLDNSKTASSAFAMLSMVLNKTVFNEDYYKITDQKLFSKDTTHVLTQSINIDEINFSITDSAGMRYLILCSTFTQNFSFCGSRSYCRANGGFDAGNCISNPPVCYFYTETNTNCTTVEYPDILGSTGGGSTGEGGGSNGDGPIPYVYPCETTQNNPAPFTATNNIEDPGDCPVPGPGDGWIPLEDDNDINLNLFYQGLTIIQQNWWNDNANYLNKDDFIGFLYSYNFNEQSIYLVKELINWLIQDNSISNDEVKYYLSLPEEGDGLYDATYWENPNTVFQQIALPTLQQFTEKFPKITTANGISYMKSDSVYKMVGDPLKSEYGKPNYQNACAIRGSWAFNQIKVGTSYPFRIPPGTANTGYGANNLIYILNAKGFNAYMHKRFGNPTYSISSAQINGNRTTLNNFLKNLRSQNIHGIYNLATNGGSYSGHVDLMTYGECLGGYALPENISTIDKIEIWVLN
;
A
#
# COMPACT_ATOMS: atom_id res chain seq x y z
N MET A 1 14.53 -28.91 44.26
CA MET A 1 13.08 -28.65 44.23
C MET A 1 12.70 -28.50 42.75
N GLN A 2 12.24 -29.59 42.13
CA GLN A 2 11.85 -29.65 40.71
C GLN A 2 10.40 -29.16 40.61
N LEU A 3 10.17 -28.08 39.86
CA LEU A 3 8.83 -27.61 39.52
C LEU A 3 8.42 -28.25 38.19
N ASN A 4 7.53 -29.23 38.29
CA ASN A 4 6.81 -29.80 37.16
C ASN A 4 5.71 -28.82 36.72
N CYS A 5 5.82 -28.27 35.50
CA CYS A 5 4.67 -27.66 34.83
C CYS A 5 3.78 -28.77 34.28
N LYS A 6 2.64 -29.02 34.93
CA LYS A 6 1.53 -29.75 34.31
C LYS A 6 0.88 -28.83 33.29
N LYS A 7 0.86 -29.27 32.03
CA LYS A 7 0.08 -28.70 30.94
C LYS A 7 -1.40 -28.84 31.35
N GLU A 8 -2.08 -27.72 31.62
CA GLU A 8 -3.54 -27.71 31.67
C GLU A 8 -4.03 -27.94 30.24
N ASP A 9 -4.58 -29.13 30.00
CA ASP A 9 -5.39 -29.40 28.82
C ASP A 9 -6.69 -28.58 28.96
N VAL A 10 -6.63 -27.32 28.55
CA VAL A 10 -7.83 -26.56 28.22
C VAL A 10 -8.40 -27.19 26.94
N TYR A 11 -9.22 -28.22 27.12
CA TYR A 11 -10.18 -28.66 26.12
C TYR A 11 -11.18 -27.52 25.95
N ASN A 12 -10.83 -26.52 25.14
CA ASN A 12 -11.81 -25.59 24.60
C ASN A 12 -12.77 -26.45 23.76
N ALA A 13 -13.94 -26.75 24.31
CA ALA A 13 -15.04 -27.28 23.53
C ALA A 13 -15.21 -26.37 22.31
N LYS A 14 -15.07 -26.92 21.09
CA LYS A 14 -15.36 -26.16 19.87
C LYS A 14 -16.75 -25.54 20.05
N PRO A 15 -16.94 -24.24 19.78
CA PRO A 15 -18.27 -23.64 19.77
C PRO A 15 -19.17 -24.52 18.90
N ASN A 16 -20.40 -24.78 19.35
CA ASN A 16 -21.38 -25.46 18.50
C ASN A 16 -21.48 -24.66 17.18
N VAL A 17 -21.27 -25.33 16.05
CA VAL A 17 -21.24 -24.69 14.73
C VAL A 17 -22.53 -23.90 14.49
N GLU A 18 -23.66 -24.41 15.00
CA GLU A 18 -24.96 -23.74 14.99
C GLU A 18 -24.97 -22.44 15.79
N ASP A 19 -24.44 -22.43 17.02
CA ASP A 19 -24.38 -21.23 17.86
C ASP A 19 -23.55 -20.13 17.20
N LYS A 20 -22.43 -20.51 16.57
CA LYS A 20 -21.58 -19.59 15.80
C LYS A 20 -22.29 -19.10 14.53
N PHE A 21 -22.92 -20.00 13.78
CA PHE A 21 -23.66 -19.68 12.56
C PHE A 21 -24.77 -18.67 12.81
N PHE A 22 -25.43 -18.76 13.97
CA PHE A 22 -26.50 -17.85 14.38
C PHE A 22 -26.07 -16.79 15.39
N THR A 23 -24.78 -16.51 15.52
CA THR A 23 -24.29 -15.41 16.37
C THR A 23 -24.69 -14.07 15.74
N ILE A 24 -25.54 -13.31 16.44
CA ILE A 24 -26.15 -12.08 15.93
C ILE A 24 -25.49 -10.86 16.58
N PRO A 25 -24.87 -9.95 15.82
CA PRO A 25 -24.34 -8.70 16.35
C PRO A 25 -25.44 -7.77 16.89
N SER A 26 -25.10 -6.92 17.86
CA SER A 26 -26.04 -5.90 18.35
C SER A 26 -26.45 -4.93 17.25
N GLY A 27 -27.75 -4.69 17.08
CA GLY A 27 -28.28 -3.76 16.07
C GLY A 27 -28.59 -4.36 14.71
N THR A 28 -28.60 -5.70 14.57
CA THR A 28 -29.04 -6.38 13.34
C THR A 28 -30.46 -5.94 12.92
N ASN A 29 -30.60 -5.60 11.64
CA ASN A 29 -31.86 -5.13 11.04
C ASN A 29 -32.98 -6.18 11.16
N ALA A 30 -34.22 -5.74 11.42
CA ALA A 30 -35.38 -6.62 11.60
C ALA A 30 -35.65 -7.54 10.39
N SER A 31 -35.40 -7.06 9.18
CA SER A 31 -35.50 -7.84 7.95
C SER A 31 -34.46 -8.97 7.91
N VAL A 32 -33.23 -8.73 8.37
CA VAL A 32 -32.20 -9.77 8.50
C VAL A 32 -32.59 -10.76 9.60
N MET A 33 -33.16 -10.30 10.72
CA MET A 33 -33.66 -11.19 11.77
C MET A 33 -34.74 -12.15 11.26
N ARG A 34 -35.62 -11.69 10.36
CA ARG A 34 -36.63 -12.53 9.71
C ARG A 34 -35.99 -13.64 8.87
N VAL A 35 -34.89 -13.34 8.16
CA VAL A 35 -34.10 -14.34 7.42
C VAL A 35 -33.44 -15.35 8.35
N ILE A 36 -32.79 -14.87 9.42
CA ILE A 36 -32.15 -15.74 10.43
C ILE A 36 -33.17 -16.71 11.02
N ASN A 37 -34.35 -16.23 11.38
CA ASN A 37 -35.41 -17.06 11.96
C ASN A 37 -35.94 -18.10 10.96
N GLU A 38 -36.06 -17.77 9.68
CA GLU A 38 -36.44 -18.76 8.66
C GLU A 38 -35.36 -19.84 8.49
N ILE A 39 -34.08 -19.45 8.46
CA ILE A 39 -32.98 -20.42 8.36
C ILE A 39 -32.93 -21.32 9.60
N LYS A 40 -33.12 -20.77 10.81
CA LYS A 40 -33.28 -21.56 12.05
C LYS A 40 -34.45 -22.53 11.96
N ARG A 41 -35.62 -22.07 11.47
CA ARG A 41 -36.81 -22.91 11.30
C ARG A 41 -36.52 -24.08 10.37
N ARG A 42 -35.90 -23.83 9.21
CA ARG A 42 -35.52 -24.89 8.24
C ARG A 42 -34.49 -25.85 8.83
N ASN A 43 -33.49 -25.34 9.56
CA ASN A 43 -32.46 -26.14 10.21
C ASN A 43 -33.05 -27.08 11.28
N ASN A 44 -34.05 -26.61 12.04
CA ASN A 44 -34.77 -27.42 13.02
C ASN A 44 -35.59 -28.56 12.39
N VAL A 45 -36.04 -28.39 11.14
CA VAL A 45 -36.73 -29.45 10.39
C VAL A 45 -35.73 -30.47 9.82
N LYS A 46 -34.64 -30.00 9.22
CA LYS A 46 -33.55 -30.82 8.72
C LYS A 46 -32.23 -30.07 8.88
N GLU A 47 -31.34 -30.59 9.71
CA GLU A 47 -30.05 -29.95 9.98
C GLU A 47 -29.24 -29.83 8.67
N PHE A 48 -28.72 -28.64 8.41
CA PHE A 48 -27.84 -28.38 7.27
C PHE A 48 -26.75 -27.34 7.54
N VAL A 49 -26.89 -26.52 8.60
CA VAL A 49 -25.97 -25.40 8.87
C VAL A 49 -24.56 -25.88 9.15
N THR A 50 -24.37 -27.05 9.76
CA THR A 50 -23.04 -27.63 10.02
C THR A 50 -22.32 -27.94 8.71
N LYS A 51 -23.03 -28.60 7.78
CA LYS A 51 -22.48 -28.91 6.46
C LYS A 51 -22.24 -27.64 5.64
N PHE A 52 -23.19 -26.71 5.65
CA PHE A 52 -23.05 -25.43 4.95
C PHE A 52 -21.83 -24.66 5.47
N ALA A 53 -21.70 -24.51 6.79
CA ALA A 53 -20.59 -23.77 7.41
C ALA A 53 -19.23 -24.41 7.12
N ALA A 54 -19.16 -25.74 7.15
CA ALA A 54 -17.93 -26.47 6.83
C ALA A 54 -17.52 -26.34 5.35
N GLN A 55 -18.48 -26.22 4.43
CA GLN A 55 -18.22 -26.18 2.99
C GLN A 55 -18.06 -24.77 2.45
N ASN A 56 -18.83 -23.82 2.97
CA ASN A 56 -19.00 -22.49 2.40
C ASN A 56 -18.59 -21.37 3.37
N GLY A 57 -18.66 -21.61 4.68
CA GLY A 57 -18.31 -20.64 5.72
C GLY A 57 -19.51 -20.10 6.50
N PHE A 58 -19.24 -19.11 7.35
CA PHE A 58 -20.20 -18.51 8.27
C PHE A 58 -20.75 -17.17 7.73
N PRO A 59 -22.06 -16.93 7.82
CA PRO A 59 -22.68 -15.68 7.39
C PRO A 59 -22.29 -14.50 8.27
N VAL A 60 -22.10 -13.33 7.66
CA VAL A 60 -21.79 -12.06 8.35
C VAL A 60 -23.05 -11.19 8.42
N TRP A 61 -23.90 -11.48 9.41
CA TRP A 61 -25.26 -10.95 9.50
C TRP A 61 -25.40 -9.41 9.59
N ASN A 62 -24.37 -8.70 10.02
CA ASN A 62 -24.39 -7.24 10.15
C ASN A 62 -23.74 -6.49 8.98
N LYS A 63 -23.24 -7.20 7.96
CA LYS A 63 -22.53 -6.64 6.80
C LYS A 63 -23.22 -7.04 5.50
N VAL A 64 -24.49 -6.67 5.38
CA VAL A 64 -25.36 -7.08 4.25
C VAL A 64 -25.55 -5.95 3.25
N LEU A 65 -25.77 -6.29 1.98
CA LEU A 65 -26.34 -5.36 1.01
C LEU A 65 -27.86 -5.55 1.00
N MET A 66 -28.61 -4.48 1.23
CA MET A 66 -30.07 -4.53 1.35
C MET A 66 -30.71 -3.41 0.53
N GLY A 67 -31.76 -3.74 -0.21
CA GLY A 67 -32.55 -2.77 -0.96
C GLY A 67 -34.00 -3.21 -1.10
N THR A 68 -34.88 -2.25 -1.36
CA THR A 68 -36.32 -2.48 -1.55
C THR A 68 -36.73 -2.15 -2.98
N SER A 69 -37.61 -2.96 -3.56
CA SER A 69 -38.23 -2.72 -4.86
C SER A 69 -39.76 -2.79 -4.76
N GLN A 70 -40.45 -2.12 -5.70
CA GLN A 70 -41.91 -2.16 -5.80
C GLN A 70 -42.30 -3.04 -6.98
N LYS A 71 -43.10 -4.08 -6.73
CA LYS A 71 -43.65 -4.92 -7.79
C LYS A 71 -44.76 -4.18 -8.54
N GLN A 72 -44.57 -3.95 -9.84
CA GLN A 72 -45.67 -3.63 -10.75
C GLN A 72 -46.27 -4.94 -11.29
N TYR A 73 -47.42 -5.36 -10.74
CA TYR A 73 -48.15 -6.51 -11.28
C TYR A 73 -48.84 -6.10 -12.59
N ALA A 74 -48.37 -6.62 -13.73
CA ALA A 74 -48.91 -6.29 -15.04
C ALA A 74 -50.34 -6.78 -15.31
N ASN A 75 -51.01 -7.49 -14.39
CA ASN A 75 -52.39 -7.96 -14.54
C ASN A 75 -53.15 -8.00 -13.21
N ALA A 76 -53.27 -6.87 -12.51
CA ALA A 76 -54.26 -6.71 -11.44
C ALA A 76 -55.53 -6.02 -11.97
N SER A 77 -56.25 -6.71 -12.87
CA SER A 77 -57.66 -6.40 -13.13
C SER A 77 -58.39 -7.71 -13.31
N LEU A 78 -59.18 -8.05 -12.29
CA LEU A 78 -60.48 -8.75 -12.32
C LEU A 78 -60.82 -9.06 -10.86
N ASN A 79 -61.30 -8.02 -10.15
CA ASN A 79 -61.90 -7.98 -8.80
C ASN A 79 -61.21 -7.00 -7.83
N GLY A 80 -61.40 -5.69 -8.09
CA GLY A 80 -61.75 -4.69 -7.06
C GLY A 80 -60.82 -4.41 -5.87
N SER A 81 -59.65 -5.04 -5.75
CA SER A 81 -58.63 -4.66 -4.76
C SER A 81 -57.41 -4.12 -5.48
N ASN A 82 -57.17 -2.81 -5.41
CA ASN A 82 -55.88 -2.22 -5.76
C ASN A 82 -54.80 -2.92 -4.94
N LEU A 83 -53.98 -3.75 -5.57
CA LEU A 83 -52.69 -4.20 -5.02
C LEU A 83 -51.65 -3.12 -5.28
N ASP A 84 -51.91 -1.91 -4.75
CA ASP A 84 -50.90 -0.87 -4.67
C ASP A 84 -49.91 -1.24 -3.56
N GLY A 85 -48.63 -1.44 -3.93
CA GLY A 85 -47.51 -1.20 -3.00
C GLY A 85 -46.96 -2.38 -2.17
N VAL A 86 -46.97 -3.63 -2.64
CA VAL A 86 -46.15 -4.67 -1.99
C VAL A 86 -44.67 -4.33 -2.20
N THR A 87 -44.00 -3.94 -1.11
CA THR A 87 -42.57 -3.62 -1.10
C THR A 87 -41.79 -4.89 -0.83
N ASP A 88 -41.05 -5.34 -1.82
CA ASP A 88 -40.19 -6.51 -1.71
C ASP A 88 -38.80 -6.07 -1.20
N THR A 89 -38.27 -6.72 -0.18
CA THR A 89 -36.90 -6.46 0.31
C THR A 89 -35.96 -7.58 -0.15
N THR A 90 -34.86 -7.22 -0.79
CA THR A 90 -33.79 -8.17 -1.16
C THR A 90 -32.57 -7.92 -0.29
N ILE A 91 -31.99 -9.00 0.24
CA ILE A 91 -30.82 -8.97 1.13
C ILE A 91 -29.78 -9.94 0.59
N LEU A 92 -28.55 -9.45 0.42
CA LEU A 92 -27.37 -10.25 0.12
C LEU A 92 -26.52 -10.36 1.39
N ILE A 93 -26.36 -11.58 1.89
CA ILE A 93 -25.70 -11.88 3.15
C ILE A 93 -24.40 -12.62 2.84
N PRO A 94 -23.24 -11.95 2.91
CA PRO A 94 -21.97 -12.59 2.60
C PRO A 94 -21.63 -13.67 3.63
N PHE A 95 -20.88 -14.69 3.21
CA PHE A 95 -20.32 -15.69 4.11
C PHE A 95 -18.81 -15.88 3.88
N VAL A 96 -18.11 -16.19 4.98
CA VAL A 96 -16.65 -16.22 5.05
C VAL A 96 -16.18 -17.49 5.78
N MET A 97 -15.07 -18.07 5.32
CA MET A 97 -14.45 -19.18 6.02
C MET A 97 -13.75 -18.69 7.29
N GLU A 98 -13.65 -19.56 8.30
CA GLU A 98 -12.96 -19.20 9.54
C GLU A 98 -11.46 -18.96 9.29
N GLY A 99 -10.98 -17.80 9.71
CA GLY A 99 -9.58 -17.39 9.50
C GLY A 99 -9.27 -16.88 8.10
N GLU A 100 -10.29 -16.70 7.24
CA GLU A 100 -10.11 -16.13 5.90
C GLU A 100 -10.66 -14.69 5.82
N PHE A 101 -9.96 -13.84 5.06
CA PHE A 101 -10.32 -12.44 4.80
C PHE A 101 -10.96 -12.25 3.41
N SER A 102 -11.59 -13.31 2.90
CA SER A 102 -12.24 -13.31 1.59
C SER A 102 -13.65 -13.87 1.67
N VAL A 103 -14.62 -13.12 1.14
CA VAL A 103 -16.00 -13.56 0.96
C VAL A 103 -16.06 -14.68 -0.08
N LYS A 104 -16.61 -15.83 0.31
CA LYS A 104 -16.73 -17.02 -0.56
C LYS A 104 -18.02 -17.07 -1.36
N GLY A 105 -18.93 -16.15 -1.10
CA GLY A 105 -20.23 -16.06 -1.73
C GLY A 105 -21.23 -15.37 -0.83
N PHE A 106 -22.50 -15.48 -1.17
CA PHE A 106 -23.58 -14.85 -0.42
C PHE A 106 -24.86 -15.68 -0.42
N ILE A 107 -25.62 -15.57 0.67
CA ILE A 107 -27.01 -16.00 0.75
C ILE A 107 -27.86 -14.84 0.23
N LYS A 108 -28.69 -15.10 -0.78
CA LYS A 108 -29.74 -14.19 -1.23
C LYS A 108 -31.01 -14.51 -0.44
N ALA A 109 -31.61 -13.48 0.15
CA ALA A 109 -32.93 -13.56 0.73
C ALA A 109 -33.88 -12.54 0.11
N THR A 110 -35.05 -13.01 -0.28
CA THR A 110 -36.17 -12.18 -0.74
C THR A 110 -37.26 -12.22 0.31
N LEU A 111 -37.66 -11.05 0.79
CA LEU A 111 -38.72 -10.86 1.78
C LEU A 111 -39.93 -10.22 1.10
N ASN A 112 -41.02 -10.95 1.10
CA ASN A 112 -42.37 -10.48 0.76
C ASN A 112 -43.33 -11.00 1.85
N ASP A 113 -44.45 -11.62 1.47
CA ASP A 113 -45.30 -12.40 2.38
C ASP A 113 -44.56 -13.64 2.95
N SER A 114 -43.53 -14.10 2.25
CA SER A 114 -42.68 -15.25 2.59
C SER A 114 -41.19 -14.89 2.55
N VAL A 115 -40.33 -15.82 2.99
CA VAL A 115 -38.87 -15.71 2.90
C VAL A 115 -38.36 -16.71 1.87
N SER A 116 -37.93 -16.23 0.71
CA SER A 116 -37.23 -17.05 -0.29
C SER A 116 -35.73 -16.96 -0.07
N LEU A 117 -35.03 -18.09 -0.18
CA LEU A 117 -33.59 -18.20 0.09
C LEU A 117 -32.90 -18.93 -1.05
N SER A 118 -31.71 -18.46 -1.40
CA SER A 118 -30.76 -19.18 -2.25
C SER A 118 -29.33 -18.76 -1.89
N TYR A 119 -28.31 -19.45 -2.41
CA TYR A 119 -26.93 -19.00 -2.28
C TYR A 119 -26.12 -19.20 -3.56
N SER A 120 -25.10 -18.37 -3.74
CA SER A 120 -24.15 -18.42 -4.86
C SER A 120 -22.72 -18.34 -4.34
N LEU A 121 -21.76 -18.94 -5.04
CA LEU A 121 -20.35 -18.95 -4.65
C LEU A 121 -19.53 -18.01 -5.55
N ALA A 122 -18.52 -17.37 -4.99
CA ALA A 122 -17.63 -16.44 -5.71
C ALA A 122 -16.98 -17.11 -6.93
N LYS A 123 -16.48 -18.34 -6.77
CA LYS A 123 -15.91 -19.18 -7.84
C LYS A 123 -16.84 -19.43 -9.04
N ASP A 124 -18.15 -19.24 -8.88
CA ASP A 124 -19.12 -19.48 -9.95
C ASP A 124 -19.14 -18.33 -10.98
N TYR A 125 -18.34 -17.29 -10.78
CA TYR A 125 -18.15 -16.22 -11.78
C TYR A 125 -17.77 -16.78 -13.17
N LYS A 126 -17.11 -17.95 -13.23
CA LYS A 126 -16.73 -18.64 -14.48
C LYS A 126 -17.92 -19.17 -15.28
N ALA A 127 -19.08 -19.32 -14.63
CA ALA A 127 -20.32 -19.75 -15.25
C ALA A 127 -21.06 -18.61 -15.97
N TYR A 128 -20.61 -17.36 -15.76
CA TYR A 128 -21.11 -16.17 -16.44
C TYR A 128 -20.37 -15.96 -17.77
N GLU A 129 -21.00 -15.25 -18.71
CA GLU A 129 -20.42 -14.97 -20.01
C GLU A 129 -19.14 -14.16 -19.86
N GLU A 130 -18.09 -14.55 -20.59
CA GLU A 130 -16.81 -13.82 -20.66
C GLU A 130 -16.99 -12.50 -21.42
N LYS A 131 -17.65 -11.54 -20.76
CA LYS A 131 -17.91 -10.20 -21.27
C LYS A 131 -17.35 -9.15 -20.32
N LEU A 132 -16.92 -8.05 -20.94
CA LEU A 132 -16.33 -6.87 -20.30
C LEU A 132 -17.30 -5.68 -20.35
N ASP A 133 -18.53 -5.94 -20.75
CA ASP A 133 -19.60 -4.97 -20.74
C ASP A 133 -20.30 -4.98 -19.38
N ASN A 134 -21.12 -3.95 -19.16
CA ASN A 134 -21.92 -3.83 -17.94
C ASN A 134 -23.19 -4.71 -18.01
N SER A 135 -23.15 -5.79 -18.79
CA SER A 135 -24.32 -6.64 -19.03
C SER A 135 -24.60 -7.56 -17.84
N LYS A 136 -25.85 -8.01 -17.79
CA LYS A 136 -26.45 -8.81 -16.72
C LYS A 136 -25.76 -10.14 -16.47
N THR A 137 -25.10 -10.65 -17.49
CA THR A 137 -24.53 -12.00 -17.59
C THR A 137 -23.01 -11.98 -17.60
N ALA A 138 -22.36 -10.82 -17.42
CA ALA A 138 -20.90 -10.70 -17.49
C ALA A 138 -20.20 -11.26 -16.25
N SER A 139 -19.14 -12.06 -16.45
CA SER A 139 -18.31 -12.58 -15.36
C SER A 139 -17.62 -11.47 -14.54
N SER A 140 -17.24 -10.38 -15.20
CA SER A 140 -16.71 -9.16 -14.58
C SER A 140 -17.72 -8.47 -13.66
N ALA A 141 -19.03 -8.52 -13.98
CA ALA A 141 -20.11 -7.99 -13.14
C ALA A 141 -20.21 -8.73 -11.81
N PHE A 142 -20.21 -10.06 -11.87
CA PHE A 142 -20.32 -10.93 -10.70
C PHE A 142 -19.04 -10.87 -9.83
N ALA A 143 -17.88 -10.76 -10.47
CA ALA A 143 -16.61 -10.51 -9.79
C ALA A 143 -16.64 -9.21 -8.98
N MET A 144 -17.10 -8.11 -9.60
CA MET A 144 -17.21 -6.81 -8.92
C MET A 144 -18.18 -6.87 -7.73
N LEU A 145 -19.33 -7.53 -7.86
CA LEU A 145 -20.26 -7.75 -6.72
C LEU A 145 -19.56 -8.47 -5.55
N SER A 146 -18.79 -9.51 -5.86
CA SER A 146 -18.08 -10.29 -4.84
C SER A 146 -17.01 -9.45 -4.14
N MET A 147 -16.27 -8.63 -4.87
CA MET A 147 -15.30 -7.67 -4.30
C MET A 147 -16.00 -6.61 -3.43
N VAL A 148 -17.15 -6.10 -3.85
CA VAL A 148 -17.94 -5.13 -3.05
C VAL A 148 -18.46 -5.74 -1.75
N LEU A 149 -18.92 -6.99 -1.79
CA LEU A 149 -19.30 -7.72 -0.57
C LEU A 149 -18.08 -7.89 0.35
N ASN A 150 -16.91 -8.16 -0.22
CA ASN A 150 -15.67 -8.28 0.53
C ASN A 150 -15.25 -6.94 1.18
N LYS A 151 -15.32 -5.82 0.44
CA LYS A 151 -15.16 -4.46 0.97
C LYS A 151 -16.15 -4.17 2.10
N THR A 152 -17.40 -4.60 1.97
CA THR A 152 -18.43 -4.39 3.00
C THR A 152 -18.09 -5.12 4.31
N VAL A 153 -17.57 -6.35 4.21
CA VAL A 153 -17.24 -7.19 5.36
C VAL A 153 -15.93 -6.76 6.02
N PHE A 154 -14.87 -6.63 5.22
CA PHE A 154 -13.49 -6.48 5.70
C PHE A 154 -12.89 -5.09 5.50
N ASN A 155 -13.59 -4.18 4.81
CA ASN A 155 -13.06 -2.87 4.40
C ASN A 155 -11.85 -2.98 3.45
N GLU A 156 -11.84 -4.01 2.60
CA GLU A 156 -10.82 -4.25 1.59
C GLU A 156 -11.14 -3.59 0.25
N ASP A 157 -10.23 -2.73 -0.19
CA ASP A 157 -10.42 -1.89 -1.38
C ASP A 157 -9.61 -2.41 -2.57
N TYR A 158 -8.57 -3.21 -2.32
CA TYR A 158 -7.57 -3.61 -3.30
C TYR A 158 -7.62 -5.09 -3.62
N TYR A 159 -7.55 -5.41 -4.91
CA TYR A 159 -7.66 -6.77 -5.42
C TYR A 159 -6.63 -7.03 -6.51
N LYS A 160 -5.89 -8.14 -6.38
CA LYS A 160 -5.13 -8.73 -7.49
C LYS A 160 -6.08 -9.54 -8.36
N ILE A 161 -6.08 -9.28 -9.66
CA ILE A 161 -6.84 -10.09 -10.62
C ILE A 161 -5.94 -11.25 -11.06
N THR A 162 -6.39 -12.48 -10.77
CA THR A 162 -5.65 -13.70 -11.12
C THR A 162 -6.18 -14.36 -12.38
N ASP A 163 -7.43 -14.10 -12.73
CA ASP A 163 -8.00 -14.43 -14.03
C ASP A 163 -7.92 -13.22 -14.97
N GLN A 164 -6.94 -13.24 -15.88
CA GLN A 164 -6.64 -12.13 -16.79
C GLN A 164 -7.81 -11.78 -17.73
N LYS A 165 -8.81 -12.66 -17.87
CA LYS A 165 -10.03 -12.39 -18.66
C LYS A 165 -10.98 -11.45 -17.96
N LEU A 166 -10.86 -11.29 -16.64
CA LEU A 166 -11.67 -10.34 -15.89
C LEU A 166 -11.16 -8.92 -16.13
N PHE A 167 -12.07 -8.02 -16.51
CA PHE A 167 -11.81 -6.58 -16.63
C PHE A 167 -10.68 -6.18 -17.63
N SER A 168 -10.25 -7.05 -18.56
CA SER A 168 -9.32 -6.70 -19.65
C SER A 168 -9.72 -7.34 -20.99
N LYS A 169 -9.71 -6.55 -22.08
CA LYS A 169 -9.91 -7.05 -23.46
C LYS A 169 -8.66 -7.71 -24.03
N ASP A 170 -7.48 -7.40 -23.50
CA ASP A 170 -6.22 -7.97 -23.96
C ASP A 170 -5.64 -8.87 -22.87
N THR A 171 -5.90 -10.16 -22.98
CA THR A 171 -5.37 -11.18 -22.07
C THR A 171 -4.02 -11.73 -22.53
N THR A 172 -3.56 -11.33 -23.72
CA THR A 172 -2.34 -11.85 -24.33
C THR A 172 -1.10 -11.06 -23.93
N HIS A 173 -1.28 -9.77 -23.64
CA HIS A 173 -0.20 -8.85 -23.31
C HIS A 173 -0.23 -8.41 -21.84
N VAL A 174 -1.33 -8.62 -21.11
CA VAL A 174 -1.41 -8.34 -19.67
C VAL A 174 -0.62 -9.39 -18.90
N LEU A 175 0.39 -8.96 -18.14
CA LEU A 175 1.09 -9.83 -17.18
C LEU A 175 0.43 -9.79 -15.81
N THR A 176 0.18 -8.58 -15.29
CA THR A 176 -0.46 -8.37 -13.99
C THR A 176 -1.54 -7.31 -14.09
N GLN A 177 -2.54 -7.45 -13.23
CA GLN A 177 -3.69 -6.58 -13.16
C GLN A 177 -4.16 -6.47 -11.71
N SER A 178 -4.53 -5.26 -11.30
CA SER A 178 -5.11 -4.99 -9.98
C SER A 178 -6.23 -3.96 -10.08
N ILE A 179 -7.14 -4.00 -9.13
CA ILE A 179 -8.28 -3.08 -9.01
C ILE A 179 -8.27 -2.50 -7.60
N ASN A 180 -8.41 -1.18 -7.50
CA ASN A 180 -8.72 -0.44 -6.29
C ASN A 180 -10.15 0.11 -6.40
N ILE A 181 -11.03 -0.21 -5.46
CA ILE A 181 -12.43 0.24 -5.45
C ILE A 181 -12.56 1.51 -4.63
N ASP A 182 -12.67 2.64 -5.32
CA ASP A 182 -12.72 3.98 -4.73
C ASP A 182 -14.10 4.27 -4.11
N GLU A 183 -15.16 4.18 -4.92
CA GLU A 183 -16.54 4.48 -4.50
C GLU A 183 -17.51 3.39 -4.94
N ILE A 184 -18.53 3.14 -4.11
CA ILE A 184 -19.59 2.17 -4.41
C ILE A 184 -20.95 2.76 -4.08
N ASN A 185 -21.87 2.63 -5.02
CA ASN A 185 -23.30 2.83 -4.83
C ASN A 185 -24.05 1.64 -5.40
N PHE A 186 -25.13 1.21 -4.75
CA PHE A 186 -25.99 0.17 -5.30
C PHE A 186 -27.46 0.49 -5.13
N SER A 187 -28.30 -0.09 -5.99
CA SER A 187 -29.75 -0.07 -5.86
C SER A 187 -30.34 -1.39 -6.33
N ILE A 188 -31.55 -1.69 -5.87
CA ILE A 188 -32.29 -2.89 -6.28
C ILE A 188 -33.55 -2.44 -7.01
N THR A 189 -33.77 -2.97 -8.21
CA THR A 189 -34.89 -2.58 -9.07
C THR A 189 -35.59 -3.78 -9.68
N ASP A 190 -36.86 -3.59 -10.05
CA ASP A 190 -37.69 -4.58 -10.73
C ASP A 190 -37.94 -4.15 -12.17
N SER A 191 -37.72 -5.06 -13.13
CA SER A 191 -38.09 -4.85 -14.52
C SER A 191 -38.51 -6.16 -15.17
N ALA A 192 -39.62 -6.15 -15.92
CA ALA A 192 -40.17 -7.32 -16.63
C ALA A 192 -40.37 -8.58 -15.76
N GLY A 193 -40.70 -8.42 -14.47
CA GLY A 193 -40.92 -9.54 -13.55
C GLY A 193 -39.64 -10.14 -12.94
N MET A 194 -38.48 -9.55 -13.22
CA MET A 194 -37.17 -9.94 -12.71
C MET A 194 -36.59 -8.84 -11.81
N ARG A 195 -35.84 -9.26 -10.77
CA ARG A 195 -35.17 -8.35 -9.83
C ARG A 195 -33.69 -8.23 -10.18
N TYR A 196 -33.16 -7.02 -10.12
CA TYR A 196 -31.76 -6.74 -10.46
C TYR A 196 -31.08 -5.89 -9.38
N LEU A 197 -29.80 -6.16 -9.17
CA LEU A 197 -28.91 -5.25 -8.46
C LEU A 197 -28.22 -4.38 -9.52
N ILE A 198 -28.36 -3.06 -9.39
CA ILE A 198 -27.53 -2.11 -10.12
C ILE A 198 -26.41 -1.72 -9.18
N LEU A 199 -25.17 -2.07 -9.53
CA LEU A 199 -23.96 -1.76 -8.79
C LEU A 199 -23.15 -0.74 -9.59
N CYS A 200 -23.05 0.48 -9.07
CA CYS A 200 -22.19 1.52 -9.61
C CYS A 200 -20.91 1.59 -8.78
N SER A 201 -19.78 1.30 -9.40
CA SER A 201 -18.47 1.45 -8.77
C SER A 201 -17.57 2.38 -9.57
N THR A 202 -16.87 3.24 -8.85
CA THR A 202 -15.67 3.91 -9.34
C THR A 202 -14.49 3.12 -8.85
N PHE A 203 -13.63 2.72 -9.77
CA PHE A 203 -12.45 1.93 -9.45
C PHE A 203 -11.27 2.31 -10.32
N THR A 204 -10.10 2.26 -9.73
CA THR A 204 -8.83 2.48 -10.40
C THR A 204 -8.20 1.12 -10.73
N GLN A 205 -7.89 0.93 -12.00
CA GLN A 205 -7.32 -0.31 -12.51
C GLN A 205 -5.88 -0.08 -12.94
N ASN A 206 -4.97 -0.93 -12.45
CA ASN A 206 -3.57 -0.90 -12.83
C ASN A 206 -3.22 -2.15 -13.61
N PHE A 207 -2.57 -1.97 -14.76
CA PHE A 207 -2.12 -3.04 -15.64
C PHE A 207 -0.61 -2.98 -15.84
N SER A 208 0.01 -4.14 -16.01
CA SER A 208 1.29 -4.26 -16.70
C SER A 208 1.09 -4.95 -18.04
N PHE A 209 1.48 -4.26 -19.13
CA PHE A 209 1.45 -4.81 -20.48
C PHE A 209 2.85 -5.07 -21.00
N CYS A 210 3.08 -6.22 -21.63
CA CYS A 210 4.33 -6.52 -22.32
C CYS A 210 4.00 -6.97 -23.74
N GLY A 211 4.57 -6.30 -24.75
CA GLY A 211 4.22 -6.55 -26.14
C GLY A 211 5.18 -5.93 -27.15
N SER A 212 4.87 -6.10 -28.43
CA SER A 212 5.66 -5.52 -29.51
C SER A 212 5.60 -3.98 -29.52
N ARG A 213 6.60 -3.34 -30.13
CA ARG A 213 6.69 -1.88 -30.28
C ARG A 213 5.41 -1.22 -30.82
N SER A 214 4.72 -1.90 -31.75
CA SER A 214 3.49 -1.41 -32.35
C SER A 214 2.30 -1.46 -31.37
N TYR A 215 2.27 -2.47 -30.51
CA TYR A 215 1.20 -2.66 -29.52
C TYR A 215 1.31 -1.62 -28.39
N CYS A 216 2.51 -1.38 -27.87
CA CYS A 216 2.74 -0.36 -26.84
C CYS A 216 2.44 1.07 -27.34
N ARG A 217 2.67 1.33 -28.64
CA ARG A 217 2.37 2.63 -29.28
C ARG A 217 0.87 2.92 -29.39
N ALA A 218 0.05 1.90 -29.59
CA ALA A 218 -1.38 2.07 -29.80
C ALA A 218 -2.17 2.33 -28.49
N ASN A 219 -1.60 1.95 -27.34
CA ASN A 219 -2.28 1.95 -26.05
C ASN A 219 -1.70 2.96 -25.05
N GLY A 220 -1.26 4.13 -25.53
CA GLY A 220 -0.95 5.28 -24.66
C GLY A 220 0.37 5.23 -23.89
N GLY A 221 1.31 4.33 -24.23
CA GLY A 221 2.65 4.36 -23.65
C GLY A 221 3.39 5.65 -24.04
N PHE A 222 3.57 6.56 -23.07
CA PHE A 222 4.08 7.92 -23.29
C PHE A 222 5.57 8.02 -23.71
N ASP A 223 6.24 6.93 -24.05
CA ASP A 223 7.59 6.98 -24.62
C ASP A 223 7.85 5.93 -25.72
N ALA A 224 6.95 5.90 -26.69
CA ALA A 224 7.02 5.15 -27.95
C ALA A 224 8.35 5.27 -28.76
N GLY A 225 9.22 6.20 -28.39
CA GLY A 225 10.54 6.41 -28.99
C GLY A 225 11.58 5.37 -28.58
N ASN A 226 11.50 4.86 -27.34
CA ASN A 226 12.57 4.10 -26.68
C ASN A 226 12.32 2.58 -26.53
N CYS A 227 11.34 2.00 -27.25
CA CYS A 227 11.07 0.55 -27.25
C CYS A 227 12.15 -0.30 -27.98
N ILE A 228 13.44 -0.13 -27.66
CA ILE A 228 14.51 -1.00 -28.13
C ILE A 228 15.08 -1.73 -26.91
N SER A 229 14.49 -2.87 -26.55
CA SER A 229 15.25 -3.93 -25.91
C SER A 229 14.59 -5.29 -26.14
N ASN A 230 15.44 -6.28 -26.39
CA ASN A 230 15.19 -7.67 -26.11
C ASN A 230 15.97 -7.91 -24.79
N PRO A 231 15.32 -8.19 -23.65
CA PRO A 231 13.96 -8.71 -23.47
C PRO A 231 12.84 -7.64 -23.49
N PRO A 232 11.55 -8.06 -23.62
CA PRO A 232 10.39 -7.16 -23.73
C PRO A 232 10.32 -6.16 -22.56
N VAL A 233 10.11 -4.88 -22.90
CA VAL A 233 9.85 -3.81 -21.93
C VAL A 233 8.38 -3.88 -21.53
N CYS A 234 8.12 -3.99 -20.23
CA CYS A 234 6.79 -3.96 -19.66
C CYS A 234 6.42 -2.52 -19.25
N TYR A 235 5.19 -2.12 -19.53
CA TYR A 235 4.69 -0.77 -19.25
C TYR A 235 3.55 -0.82 -18.25
N PHE A 236 3.50 0.18 -17.38
CA PHE A 236 2.43 0.37 -16.42
C PHE A 236 1.42 1.36 -16.98
N TYR A 237 0.15 0.99 -16.89
CA TYR A 237 -0.97 1.83 -17.31
C TYR A 237 -2.02 1.80 -16.21
N THR A 238 -2.47 2.99 -15.82
CA THR A 238 -3.48 3.20 -14.80
C THR A 238 -4.64 3.92 -15.42
N GLU A 239 -5.85 3.41 -15.22
CA GLU A 239 -7.08 4.07 -15.61
C GLU A 239 -8.10 4.03 -14.50
N THR A 240 -8.86 5.12 -14.36
CA THR A 240 -9.99 5.18 -13.43
C THR A 240 -11.27 5.03 -14.24
N ASN A 241 -12.03 3.99 -13.91
CA ASN A 241 -13.27 3.65 -14.56
C ASN A 241 -14.43 3.93 -13.61
N THR A 242 -15.56 4.40 -14.13
CA THR A 242 -16.83 4.48 -13.39
C THR A 242 -17.87 3.72 -14.18
N ASN A 243 -18.31 2.58 -13.66
CA ASN A 243 -19.22 1.68 -14.33
C ASN A 243 -20.42 1.34 -13.44
N CYS A 244 -21.60 1.37 -14.02
CA CYS A 244 -22.82 0.85 -13.41
C CYS A 244 -23.19 -0.47 -14.08
N THR A 245 -23.06 -1.55 -13.34
CA THR A 245 -23.30 -2.90 -13.81
C THR A 245 -24.60 -3.43 -13.25
N THR A 246 -25.41 -4.04 -14.12
CA THR A 246 -26.58 -4.77 -13.67
C THR A 246 -26.15 -6.20 -13.41
N VAL A 247 -26.41 -6.73 -12.21
CA VAL A 247 -26.13 -8.14 -11.89
C VAL A 247 -27.48 -8.86 -11.83
N GLU A 248 -27.65 -9.84 -12.71
CA GLU A 248 -28.78 -10.76 -12.66
C GLU A 248 -28.44 -11.96 -11.77
N TYR A 249 -29.30 -12.17 -10.79
CA TYR A 249 -29.28 -13.36 -9.95
C TYR A 249 -30.58 -14.11 -10.19
N PRO A 250 -30.55 -15.37 -10.68
CA PRO A 250 -31.76 -16.14 -10.92
C PRO A 250 -32.64 -16.16 -9.68
N ASP A 251 -33.93 -15.88 -9.85
CA ASP A 251 -34.91 -16.13 -8.80
C ASP A 251 -35.45 -17.54 -8.92
N ILE A 252 -35.40 -18.32 -7.84
CA ILE A 252 -36.13 -19.58 -7.76
C ILE A 252 -37.58 -19.22 -7.46
N LEU A 253 -38.25 -18.59 -8.42
CA LEU A 253 -39.70 -18.47 -8.40
C LEU A 253 -40.25 -19.77 -8.97
N GLY A 254 -40.97 -20.51 -8.11
CA GLY A 254 -41.41 -21.88 -8.35
C GLY A 254 -41.82 -22.16 -9.78
N SER A 255 -41.06 -23.01 -10.45
CA SER A 255 -41.51 -23.72 -11.65
C SER A 255 -41.04 -25.17 -11.56
N THR A 256 -42.02 -26.04 -11.74
CA THR A 256 -41.98 -27.49 -11.63
C THR A 256 -41.08 -28.14 -12.70
N GLY A 257 -40.23 -29.08 -12.28
CA GLY A 257 -39.96 -30.30 -13.04
C GLY A 257 -38.54 -30.50 -13.63
N GLY A 258 -37.80 -31.45 -13.04
CA GLY A 258 -37.14 -32.53 -13.78
C GLY A 258 -35.66 -32.38 -14.17
N GLY A 259 -34.79 -33.23 -13.58
CA GLY A 259 -33.70 -33.87 -14.33
C GLY A 259 -32.31 -33.92 -13.68
N SER A 260 -32.15 -34.72 -12.61
CA SER A 260 -30.99 -35.56 -12.21
C SER A 260 -29.55 -35.08 -12.52
N THR A 261 -28.64 -34.91 -11.55
CA THR A 261 -28.15 -35.93 -10.61
C THR A 261 -27.82 -35.39 -9.21
N GLY A 262 -28.47 -35.94 -8.16
CA GLY A 262 -28.08 -35.75 -6.75
C GLY A 262 -29.23 -35.30 -5.86
N GLU A 263 -29.94 -36.28 -5.28
CA GLU A 263 -30.90 -36.14 -4.18
C GLU A 263 -32.04 -35.13 -4.38
N GLY A 264 -33.13 -35.61 -5.00
CA GLY A 264 -34.38 -34.88 -5.09
C GLY A 264 -35.04 -34.60 -3.73
N GLY A 265 -35.45 -33.35 -3.54
CA GLY A 265 -36.39 -32.91 -2.52
C GLY A 265 -37.27 -31.82 -3.10
N GLY A 266 -38.55 -32.10 -3.28
CA GLY A 266 -39.52 -31.21 -3.90
C GLY A 266 -39.72 -29.90 -3.12
N SER A 267 -40.01 -28.86 -3.90
CA SER A 267 -40.38 -27.51 -3.48
C SER A 267 -41.57 -27.49 -2.52
N ASN A 268 -41.29 -27.30 -1.24
CA ASN A 268 -42.09 -26.53 -0.27
C ASN A 268 -41.26 -26.34 1.01
N GLY A 269 -40.56 -25.20 1.12
CA GLY A 269 -40.22 -24.53 2.39
C GLY A 269 -39.33 -25.21 3.43
N ASP A 270 -39.00 -26.50 3.34
CA ASP A 270 -38.33 -27.24 4.41
C ASP A 270 -37.07 -27.95 3.90
N GLY A 271 -35.89 -27.46 4.31
CA GLY A 271 -34.61 -28.04 3.90
C GLY A 271 -33.47 -27.03 3.74
N PRO A 272 -32.32 -27.47 3.22
CA PRO A 272 -31.14 -26.63 3.04
C PRO A 272 -31.40 -25.44 2.12
N ILE A 273 -30.57 -24.40 2.25
CA ILE A 273 -30.59 -23.26 1.33
C ILE A 273 -30.20 -23.78 -0.06
N PRO A 274 -31.01 -23.56 -1.11
CA PRO A 274 -30.69 -24.05 -2.44
C PRO A 274 -29.51 -23.28 -3.03
N TYR A 275 -28.57 -24.04 -3.60
CA TYR A 275 -27.46 -23.52 -4.39
C TYR A 275 -27.97 -23.09 -5.76
N VAL A 276 -27.55 -21.92 -6.23
CA VAL A 276 -27.87 -21.42 -7.58
C VAL A 276 -26.59 -21.38 -8.40
N TYR A 277 -26.52 -22.25 -9.39
CA TYR A 277 -25.50 -22.19 -10.43
C TYR A 277 -26.09 -21.49 -11.67
N PRO A 278 -25.47 -20.41 -12.18
CA PRO A 278 -26.02 -19.59 -13.26
C PRO A 278 -26.36 -20.36 -14.55
N CYS A 279 -25.69 -21.48 -14.78
CA CYS A 279 -25.89 -22.35 -15.94
C CYS A 279 -27.04 -23.38 -15.79
N GLU A 280 -27.56 -23.60 -14.58
CA GLU A 280 -28.59 -24.61 -14.32
C GLU A 280 -29.96 -23.96 -14.05
N THR A 281 -30.63 -23.46 -15.10
CA THR A 281 -32.08 -23.22 -15.02
C THR A 281 -32.82 -23.85 -16.19
N THR A 282 -33.73 -24.73 -15.82
CA THR A 282 -34.63 -25.59 -16.58
C THR A 282 -35.29 -24.97 -17.83
N GLN A 283 -35.48 -25.84 -18.83
CA GLN A 283 -36.08 -25.75 -20.17
C GLN A 283 -37.26 -24.79 -20.51
N ASN A 284 -37.83 -23.97 -19.61
CA ASN A 284 -39.06 -23.21 -19.91
C ASN A 284 -39.12 -21.75 -19.45
N ASN A 285 -37.97 -21.11 -19.22
CA ASN A 285 -37.85 -19.65 -19.28
C ASN A 285 -36.77 -19.36 -20.34
N PRO A 286 -36.83 -18.27 -21.14
CA PRO A 286 -35.87 -18.06 -22.20
C PRO A 286 -34.49 -18.17 -21.56
N ALA A 287 -33.73 -19.16 -22.01
CA ALA A 287 -32.41 -19.38 -21.49
C ALA A 287 -31.65 -18.05 -21.56
N PRO A 288 -30.71 -17.77 -20.65
CA PRO A 288 -29.66 -16.80 -20.98
C PRO A 288 -28.98 -17.16 -22.32
N PHE A 289 -29.14 -18.41 -22.76
CA PHE A 289 -28.58 -19.06 -23.94
C PHE A 289 -29.44 -19.07 -25.23
N THR A 290 -30.55 -18.34 -25.35
CA THR A 290 -31.17 -18.18 -26.68
C THR A 290 -30.65 -16.94 -27.38
N ALA A 291 -29.70 -17.19 -28.30
CA ALA A 291 -29.13 -16.27 -29.26
C ALA A 291 -30.13 -15.23 -29.78
N THR A 292 -29.87 -13.95 -29.51
CA THR A 292 -30.21 -12.90 -30.48
C THR A 292 -29.24 -13.05 -31.65
N ASN A 293 -29.71 -13.74 -32.68
CA ASN A 293 -29.21 -13.81 -34.06
C ASN A 293 -27.77 -13.29 -34.29
N ASN A 294 -26.84 -14.25 -34.44
CA ASN A 294 -25.47 -14.14 -35.01
C ASN A 294 -24.27 -14.38 -34.07
N ILE A 295 -24.40 -15.15 -32.99
CA ILE A 295 -23.24 -15.57 -32.18
C ILE A 295 -23.19 -17.09 -32.10
N GLU A 296 -22.00 -17.66 -32.33
CA GLU A 296 -21.69 -19.09 -32.19
C GLU A 296 -22.19 -19.64 -30.85
N ASP A 297 -22.69 -20.88 -30.90
CA ASP A 297 -23.09 -21.68 -29.74
C ASP A 297 -22.00 -21.64 -28.64
N PRO A 298 -22.29 -21.14 -27.42
CA PRO A 298 -21.28 -20.95 -26.37
C PRO A 298 -20.74 -22.27 -25.77
N GLY A 299 -21.19 -23.43 -26.24
CA GLY A 299 -20.69 -24.73 -25.82
C GLY A 299 -21.20 -25.19 -24.45
N ASP A 300 -20.72 -26.36 -24.00
CA ASP A 300 -21.09 -26.95 -22.71
C ASP A 300 -20.73 -26.03 -21.54
N CYS A 301 -21.62 -25.96 -20.55
CA CYS A 301 -21.42 -25.14 -19.36
C CYS A 301 -20.11 -25.51 -18.66
N PRO A 302 -19.26 -24.53 -18.30
CA PRO A 302 -17.99 -24.82 -17.65
C PRO A 302 -18.24 -25.50 -16.31
N VAL A 303 -17.45 -26.53 -16.00
CA VAL A 303 -17.46 -27.17 -14.69
C VAL A 303 -16.97 -26.15 -13.66
N PRO A 304 -17.59 -26.03 -12.47
CA PRO A 304 -17.09 -25.16 -11.40
C PRO A 304 -15.60 -25.44 -11.13
N GLY A 305 -14.73 -24.50 -11.49
CA GLY A 305 -13.28 -24.61 -11.33
C GLY A 305 -12.81 -24.14 -9.95
N PRO A 306 -11.55 -24.43 -9.56
CA PRO A 306 -10.99 -23.89 -8.32
C PRO A 306 -10.71 -22.38 -8.44
N GLY A 307 -10.86 -21.67 -7.33
CA GLY A 307 -10.46 -20.28 -7.16
C GLY A 307 -11.44 -19.24 -7.69
N ASP A 308 -11.39 -18.06 -7.07
CA ASP A 308 -12.35 -16.97 -7.30
C ASP A 308 -11.93 -16.02 -8.43
N GLY A 309 -10.72 -16.14 -9.00
CA GLY A 309 -10.27 -15.26 -10.10
C GLY A 309 -9.75 -13.89 -9.66
N TRP A 310 -9.86 -13.56 -8.36
CA TRP A 310 -9.24 -12.42 -7.71
C TRP A 310 -8.80 -12.79 -6.28
N ILE A 311 -7.89 -11.99 -5.72
CA ILE A 311 -7.41 -12.15 -4.33
C ILE A 311 -7.42 -10.75 -3.68
N PRO A 312 -8.09 -10.56 -2.53
CA PRO A 312 -7.96 -9.31 -1.78
C PRO A 312 -6.50 -9.14 -1.35
N LEU A 313 -5.96 -7.95 -1.57
CA LEU A 313 -4.61 -7.59 -1.15
C LEU A 313 -4.75 -6.73 0.11
N GLU A 314 -4.22 -7.22 1.22
CA GLU A 314 -4.07 -6.41 2.42
C GLU A 314 -3.12 -5.24 2.10
N ASP A 315 -3.68 -4.03 2.07
CA ASP A 315 -3.03 -2.76 1.78
C ASP A 315 -2.38 -2.59 0.38
N ASP A 316 -2.38 -1.35 -0.09
CA ASP A 316 -1.60 -0.79 -1.22
C ASP A 316 -0.06 -1.07 -1.12
N ASN A 317 0.34 -1.69 -0.03
CA ASN A 317 1.70 -1.93 0.38
C ASN A 317 2.34 -3.12 -0.37
N ASP A 318 1.61 -4.22 -0.61
CA ASP A 318 2.20 -5.43 -1.20
C ASP A 318 2.37 -5.36 -2.74
N ILE A 319 1.58 -4.54 -3.45
CA ILE A 319 1.76 -4.34 -4.90
C ILE A 319 3.10 -3.66 -5.17
N ASN A 320 3.37 -2.56 -4.48
CA ASN A 320 4.60 -1.80 -4.67
C ASN A 320 5.84 -2.62 -4.31
N LEU A 321 5.74 -3.46 -3.27
CA LEU A 321 6.80 -4.38 -2.90
C LEU A 321 7.02 -5.48 -3.95
N ASN A 322 5.94 -6.04 -4.50
CA ASN A 322 6.02 -7.04 -5.57
C ASN A 322 6.57 -6.43 -6.87
N LEU A 323 6.17 -5.19 -7.21
CA LEU A 323 6.70 -4.43 -8.34
C LEU A 323 8.19 -4.12 -8.17
N PHE A 324 8.59 -3.69 -6.97
CA PHE A 324 10.00 -3.50 -6.64
C PHE A 324 10.80 -4.80 -6.84
N TYR A 325 10.31 -5.91 -6.29
CA TYR A 325 10.94 -7.23 -6.39
C TYR A 325 11.08 -7.70 -7.84
N GLN A 326 10.05 -7.50 -8.67
CA GLN A 326 10.11 -7.82 -10.10
C GLN A 326 11.09 -6.93 -10.87
N GLY A 327 11.32 -5.70 -10.40
CA GLY A 327 12.31 -4.77 -10.93
C GLY A 327 13.76 -5.05 -10.52
N LEU A 328 14.01 -6.06 -9.66
CA LEU A 328 15.35 -6.51 -9.31
C LEU A 328 15.95 -7.40 -10.40
N THR A 329 17.26 -7.34 -10.59
CA THR A 329 17.99 -8.32 -11.43
C THR A 329 17.93 -9.71 -10.80
N ILE A 330 18.15 -10.78 -11.58
CA ILE A 330 18.17 -12.17 -11.07
C ILE A 330 19.13 -12.33 -9.88
N ILE A 331 20.31 -11.68 -9.95
CA ILE A 331 21.32 -11.73 -8.88
C ILE A 331 20.79 -11.06 -7.61
N GLN A 332 20.12 -9.91 -7.74
CA GLN A 332 19.48 -9.22 -6.63
C GLN A 332 18.28 -10.00 -6.07
N GLN A 333 17.47 -10.65 -6.92
CA GLN A 333 16.35 -11.51 -6.48
C GLN A 333 16.84 -12.73 -5.71
N ASN A 334 17.94 -13.36 -6.17
CA ASN A 334 18.56 -14.47 -5.43
C ASN A 334 19.03 -14.02 -4.05
N TRP A 335 19.67 -12.84 -3.95
CA TRP A 335 20.05 -12.25 -2.67
C TRP A 335 18.82 -11.94 -1.81
N TRP A 336 17.76 -11.38 -2.40
CA TRP A 336 16.51 -11.06 -1.71
C TRP A 336 15.83 -12.31 -1.15
N ASN A 337 15.83 -13.43 -1.88
CA ASN A 337 15.16 -14.66 -1.43
C ASN A 337 15.96 -15.46 -0.40
N ASP A 338 17.21 -15.10 -0.11
CA ASP A 338 17.99 -15.76 0.93
C ASP A 338 17.44 -15.41 2.32
N ASN A 339 17.19 -16.45 3.14
CA ASN A 339 16.70 -16.29 4.51
C ASN A 339 17.75 -15.70 5.44
N ALA A 340 19.05 -15.78 5.12
CA ALA A 340 20.11 -15.14 5.89
C ALA A 340 20.02 -13.60 5.87
N ASN A 341 19.31 -13.03 4.89
CA ASN A 341 19.20 -11.58 4.66
C ASN A 341 17.93 -10.96 5.25
N TYR A 342 17.19 -11.66 6.11
CA TYR A 342 15.86 -11.22 6.59
C TYR A 342 15.86 -9.83 7.24
N LEU A 343 16.82 -9.52 8.12
CA LEU A 343 16.90 -8.21 8.78
C LEU A 343 17.12 -7.06 7.77
N ASN A 344 17.96 -7.28 6.76
CA ASN A 344 18.17 -6.27 5.72
C ASN A 344 16.91 -6.04 4.88
N LYS A 345 16.14 -7.11 4.62
CA LYS A 345 14.87 -7.02 3.91
C LYS A 345 13.88 -6.16 4.67
N ASP A 346 13.71 -6.41 5.97
CA ASP A 346 12.76 -5.65 6.79
C ASP A 346 13.12 -4.15 6.81
N ASP A 347 14.40 -3.81 6.94
CA ASP A 347 14.88 -2.42 6.86
C ASP A 347 14.61 -1.78 5.48
N PHE A 348 14.88 -2.51 4.40
CA PHE A 348 14.61 -2.03 3.03
C PHE A 348 13.13 -1.85 2.77
N ILE A 349 12.30 -2.80 3.19
CA ILE A 349 10.85 -2.76 3.05
C ILE A 349 10.30 -1.56 3.83
N GLY A 350 10.69 -1.41 5.10
CA GLY A 350 10.27 -0.28 5.93
C GLY A 350 10.69 1.08 5.35
N PHE A 351 11.90 1.16 4.78
CA PHE A 351 12.38 2.35 4.11
C PHE A 351 11.57 2.67 2.85
N LEU A 352 11.35 1.70 1.97
CA LEU A 352 10.55 1.88 0.74
C LEU A 352 9.13 2.36 1.07
N TYR A 353 8.49 1.78 2.09
CA TYR A 353 7.18 2.24 2.56
C TYR A 353 7.22 3.67 3.09
N SER A 354 8.24 4.03 3.86
CA SER A 354 8.38 5.38 4.42
C SER A 354 8.48 6.47 3.35
N TYR A 355 8.89 6.11 2.13
CA TYR A 355 9.03 7.01 0.99
C TYR A 355 8.08 6.69 -0.17
N ASN A 356 7.05 5.88 0.10
CA ASN A 356 6.03 5.48 -0.87
C ASN A 356 6.61 4.97 -2.20
N PHE A 357 7.70 4.19 -2.13
CA PHE A 357 8.39 3.60 -3.29
C PHE A 357 8.74 4.63 -4.38
N ASN A 358 9.06 5.86 -3.99
CA ASN A 358 9.53 6.85 -4.96
C ASN A 358 10.81 6.36 -5.67
N GLU A 359 11.08 6.90 -6.85
CA GLU A 359 12.21 6.48 -7.71
C GLU A 359 13.55 6.47 -6.97
N GLN A 360 13.79 7.46 -6.11
CA GLN A 360 15.03 7.60 -5.33
C GLN A 360 15.20 6.48 -4.30
N SER A 361 14.11 6.14 -3.60
CA SER A 361 14.12 5.07 -2.60
C SER A 361 14.36 3.71 -3.25
N ILE A 362 13.72 3.44 -4.41
CA ILE A 362 13.92 2.23 -5.19
C ILE A 362 15.37 2.13 -5.67
N TYR A 363 15.89 3.20 -6.27
CA TYR A 363 17.26 3.24 -6.78
C TYR A 363 18.28 2.97 -5.67
N LEU A 364 18.12 3.65 -4.52
CA LEU A 364 19.00 3.48 -3.37
C LEU A 364 19.02 2.03 -2.87
N VAL A 365 17.86 1.40 -2.68
CA VAL A 365 17.80 0.02 -2.20
C VAL A 365 18.47 -0.94 -3.18
N LYS A 366 18.26 -0.77 -4.50
CA LYS A 366 18.92 -1.60 -5.52
C LYS A 366 20.45 -1.49 -5.46
N GLU A 367 20.97 -0.27 -5.28
CA GLU A 367 22.41 -0.03 -5.14
C GLU A 367 22.99 -0.62 -3.86
N LEU A 368 22.25 -0.57 -2.74
CA LEU A 368 22.67 -1.20 -1.50
C LEU A 368 22.67 -2.73 -1.60
N ILE A 369 21.69 -3.34 -2.27
CA ILE A 369 21.71 -4.78 -2.56
C ILE A 369 22.95 -5.13 -3.41
N ASN A 370 23.24 -4.35 -4.46
CA ASN A 370 24.44 -4.58 -5.30
C ASN A 370 25.73 -4.56 -4.48
N TRP A 371 25.83 -3.62 -3.55
CA TRP A 371 26.98 -3.52 -2.66
C TRP A 371 27.06 -4.71 -1.68
N LEU A 372 25.95 -5.12 -1.06
CA LEU A 372 25.90 -6.27 -0.15
C LEU A 372 26.21 -7.60 -0.85
N ILE A 373 25.94 -7.70 -2.15
CA ILE A 373 26.35 -8.84 -2.98
C ILE A 373 27.86 -8.86 -3.22
N GLN A 374 28.50 -7.69 -3.32
CA GLN A 374 29.94 -7.56 -3.53
C GLN A 374 30.75 -7.66 -2.21
N ASP A 375 30.21 -7.15 -1.11
CA ASP A 375 30.83 -7.15 0.22
C ASP A 375 29.83 -7.64 1.27
N ASN A 376 29.98 -8.91 1.68
CA ASN A 376 29.17 -9.55 2.72
C ASN A 376 29.70 -9.30 4.14
N SER A 377 30.72 -8.46 4.32
CA SER A 377 31.32 -8.20 5.63
C SER A 377 30.59 -7.09 6.43
N ILE A 378 29.34 -6.83 6.07
CA ILE A 378 28.46 -5.87 6.73
C ILE A 378 27.44 -6.67 7.49
N SER A 379 27.36 -6.43 8.79
CA SER A 379 26.33 -7.04 9.59
C SER A 379 24.98 -6.45 9.26
N ASN A 380 23.92 -7.27 9.34
CA ASN A 380 22.60 -6.87 8.89
C ASN A 380 22.06 -5.62 9.64
N ASP A 381 22.52 -5.36 10.86
CA ASP A 381 22.12 -4.18 11.65
C ASP A 381 22.73 -2.86 11.15
N GLU A 382 23.68 -2.90 10.22
CA GLU A 382 24.45 -1.73 9.76
C GLU A 382 23.85 -1.08 8.51
N VAL A 383 22.99 -1.81 7.78
CA VAL A 383 22.44 -1.35 6.50
C VAL A 383 21.52 -0.14 6.69
N LYS A 384 20.76 -0.08 7.78
CA LYS A 384 19.87 1.05 8.12
C LYS A 384 20.55 2.42 8.12
N TYR A 385 21.85 2.50 8.39
CA TYR A 385 22.59 3.77 8.39
C TYR A 385 22.82 4.35 7.00
N TYR A 386 22.70 3.51 5.96
CA TYR A 386 22.82 3.91 4.57
C TYR A 386 21.46 4.25 3.94
N LEU A 387 20.35 4.03 4.66
CA LEU A 387 18.97 4.28 4.24
C LEU A 387 18.52 5.70 4.61
N SER A 388 19.13 6.69 3.97
CA SER A 388 18.75 8.10 4.10
C SER A 388 18.65 8.75 2.71
N LEU A 389 17.52 9.39 2.41
CA LEU A 389 17.37 10.18 1.19
C LEU A 389 18.04 11.56 1.30
N PRO A 390 18.32 12.22 0.17
CA PRO A 390 18.87 13.57 0.16
C PRO A 390 17.93 14.56 0.85
N GLU A 391 18.48 15.60 1.46
CA GLU A 391 17.67 16.63 2.12
C GLU A 391 17.02 17.60 1.12
N GLU A 392 15.99 18.32 1.58
CA GLU A 392 15.34 19.40 0.82
C GLU A 392 16.27 20.59 0.60
N GLY A 393 15.80 21.57 -0.19
CA GLY A 393 16.57 22.78 -0.52
C GLY A 393 17.07 23.55 0.71
N ASP A 394 18.35 23.93 0.67
CA ASP A 394 19.02 24.76 1.66
C ASP A 394 19.40 26.13 1.08
N GLY A 395 20.01 26.99 1.90
CA GLY A 395 20.32 28.37 1.53
C GLY A 395 21.22 28.49 0.29
N LEU A 396 21.24 29.67 -0.32
CA LEU A 396 22.13 29.93 -1.47
C LEU A 396 23.61 29.93 -1.05
N TYR A 397 24.49 29.39 -1.89
CA TYR A 397 25.95 29.47 -1.71
C TYR A 397 26.53 30.72 -2.37
N ASP A 398 27.29 31.53 -1.62
CA ASP A 398 28.01 32.70 -2.14
C ASP A 398 29.47 32.36 -2.41
N ALA A 399 29.76 31.93 -3.64
CA ALA A 399 31.13 31.62 -4.07
C ALA A 399 32.06 32.85 -3.95
N THR A 400 31.56 34.06 -4.20
CA THR A 400 32.37 35.29 -4.16
C THR A 400 32.84 35.61 -2.75
N TYR A 401 32.08 35.25 -1.73
CA TYR A 401 32.48 35.38 -0.34
C TYR A 401 33.32 34.20 0.15
N TRP A 402 32.84 32.97 -0.05
CA TRP A 402 33.43 31.78 0.57
C TRP A 402 34.76 31.37 -0.07
N GLU A 403 34.92 31.57 -1.38
CA GLU A 403 36.14 31.22 -2.10
C GLU A 403 37.15 32.38 -2.13
N ASN A 404 36.78 33.55 -1.60
CA ASN A 404 37.70 34.67 -1.48
C ASN A 404 38.83 34.34 -0.48
N PRO A 405 40.11 34.39 -0.91
CA PRO A 405 41.24 34.11 -0.03
C PRO A 405 41.39 35.14 1.10
N ASN A 406 40.82 36.33 0.95
CA ASN A 406 40.84 37.38 1.97
C ASN A 406 39.73 37.22 3.02
N THR A 407 38.75 36.35 2.80
CA THR A 407 37.78 35.98 3.83
C THR A 407 38.49 35.09 4.84
N VAL A 408 38.90 35.67 5.98
CA VAL A 408 39.65 34.99 7.04
C VAL A 408 38.88 35.04 8.36
N PHE A 409 38.87 33.92 9.07
CA PHE A 409 38.43 33.85 10.46
C PHE A 409 39.64 33.53 11.33
N GLN A 410 39.65 34.00 12.58
CA GLN A 410 40.68 33.57 13.53
C GLN A 410 40.61 32.05 13.67
N GLN A 411 41.69 31.32 13.42
CA GLN A 411 41.67 29.87 13.64
C GLN A 411 41.63 29.56 15.15
N ILE A 412 40.79 28.63 15.53
CA ILE A 412 40.68 28.12 16.91
C ILE A 412 40.59 26.59 16.90
N ALA A 413 40.90 25.96 18.03
CA ALA A 413 40.67 24.53 18.20
C ALA A 413 39.17 24.22 18.15
N LEU A 414 38.83 22.99 17.76
CA LEU A 414 37.46 22.47 17.80
C LEU A 414 36.95 22.43 19.27
N PRO A 415 35.62 22.51 19.49
CA PRO A 415 35.04 22.21 20.79
C PRO A 415 35.23 20.73 21.15
N THR A 416 35.03 20.39 22.42
CA THR A 416 35.00 18.97 22.82
C THR A 416 33.75 18.28 22.30
N LEU A 417 33.79 16.94 22.19
CA LEU A 417 32.63 16.14 21.80
C LEU A 417 31.42 16.43 22.70
N GLN A 418 31.65 16.53 24.01
CA GLN A 418 30.60 16.85 24.98
C GLN A 418 30.00 18.22 24.72
N GLN A 419 30.82 19.27 24.56
CA GLN A 419 30.36 20.63 24.34
C GLN A 419 29.48 20.74 23.10
N PHE A 420 29.92 20.14 21.99
CA PHE A 420 29.17 20.18 20.75
C PHE A 420 27.90 19.34 20.83
N THR A 421 28.00 18.09 21.32
CA THR A 421 26.85 17.18 21.44
C THR A 421 25.76 17.77 22.33
N GLU A 422 26.10 18.35 23.48
CA GLU A 422 25.14 18.98 24.39
C GLU A 422 24.32 20.08 23.71
N LYS A 423 24.96 20.88 22.85
CA LYS A 423 24.34 22.03 22.18
C LYS A 423 23.73 21.72 20.83
N PHE A 424 24.15 20.65 20.16
CA PHE A 424 23.58 20.23 18.90
C PHE A 424 22.06 19.96 19.05
N PRO A 425 21.20 20.57 18.20
CA PRO A 425 19.77 20.32 18.23
C PRO A 425 19.45 18.84 17.98
N LYS A 426 18.83 18.20 18.96
CA LYS A 426 18.50 16.77 18.99
C LYS A 426 17.31 16.53 19.90
N ILE A 427 16.63 15.40 19.72
CA ILE A 427 15.62 14.90 20.65
C ILE A 427 16.31 13.96 21.63
N THR A 428 16.15 14.21 22.94
CA THR A 428 16.68 13.35 23.99
C THR A 428 15.54 12.55 24.62
N THR A 429 15.68 11.23 24.62
CA THR A 429 14.74 10.29 25.24
C THR A 429 15.47 9.45 26.28
N ALA A 430 14.74 8.65 27.06
CA ALA A 430 15.34 7.68 27.99
C ALA A 430 16.26 6.66 27.28
N ASN A 431 16.05 6.43 25.99
CA ASN A 431 16.77 5.43 25.19
C ASN A 431 17.92 6.02 24.37
N GLY A 432 18.20 7.33 24.49
CA GLY A 432 19.32 7.99 23.79
C GLY A 432 18.93 9.28 23.08
N ILE A 433 19.76 9.68 22.13
CA ILE A 433 19.57 10.88 21.30
C ILE A 433 19.07 10.49 19.91
N SER A 434 18.21 11.32 19.32
CA SER A 434 17.68 11.14 17.96
C SER A 434 17.58 12.47 17.22
N TYR A 435 17.43 12.40 15.90
CA TYR A 435 17.37 13.57 15.03
C TYR A 435 16.18 14.49 15.35
N MET A 436 16.41 15.80 15.34
CA MET A 436 15.36 16.81 15.45
C MET A 436 14.98 17.30 14.05
N LYS A 437 13.70 17.21 13.66
CA LYS A 437 13.19 17.68 12.35
C LYS A 437 13.43 19.17 12.11
N SER A 438 13.56 19.56 10.84
CA SER A 438 13.89 20.94 10.44
C SER A 438 12.89 21.96 10.99
N ASP A 439 11.58 21.71 10.88
CA ASP A 439 10.53 22.60 11.43
C ASP A 439 10.76 22.95 12.90
N SER A 440 11.21 21.97 13.69
CA SER A 440 11.47 22.08 15.12
C SER A 440 12.75 22.87 15.39
N VAL A 441 13.78 22.71 14.54
CA VAL A 441 14.99 23.53 14.59
C VAL A 441 14.70 24.99 14.24
N TYR A 442 13.94 25.25 13.18
CA TYR A 442 13.51 26.62 12.83
C TYR A 442 12.70 27.25 13.96
N LYS A 443 11.77 26.51 14.58
CA LYS A 443 11.04 26.96 15.79
C LYS A 443 11.97 27.26 16.97
N MET A 444 13.00 26.44 17.20
CA MET A 444 14.00 26.64 18.25
C MET A 444 14.84 27.91 18.01
N VAL A 445 15.21 28.18 16.76
CA VAL A 445 15.98 29.37 16.38
C VAL A 445 15.14 30.64 16.53
N GLY A 446 13.85 30.58 16.19
CA GLY A 446 12.92 31.70 16.29
C GLY A 446 13.04 32.72 15.15
N ASP A 447 12.25 33.78 15.23
CA ASP A 447 12.14 34.80 14.18
C ASP A 447 13.39 35.71 14.10
N PRO A 448 13.76 36.23 12.91
CA PRO A 448 13.04 36.12 11.64
C PRO A 448 13.18 34.76 10.92
N LEU A 449 14.22 33.97 11.21
CA LEU A 449 14.50 32.77 10.42
C LEU A 449 13.36 31.73 10.48
N LYS A 450 12.69 31.57 11.63
CA LYS A 450 11.50 30.71 11.76
C LYS A 450 10.43 31.04 10.71
N SER A 451 10.17 32.32 10.44
CA SER A 451 9.15 32.76 9.48
C SER A 451 9.50 32.47 8.01
N GLU A 452 10.76 32.12 7.72
CA GLU A 452 11.21 31.73 6.38
C GLU A 452 10.99 30.24 6.11
N TYR A 453 10.76 29.41 7.14
CA TYR A 453 10.65 27.96 6.98
C TYR A 453 9.60 27.55 5.95
N GLY A 454 9.98 26.65 5.04
CA GLY A 454 9.12 26.14 3.97
C GLY A 454 9.13 26.97 2.68
N LYS A 455 9.74 28.16 2.68
CA LYS A 455 10.03 28.90 1.44
C LYS A 455 11.20 28.25 0.69
N PRO A 456 11.33 28.47 -0.63
CA PRO A 456 12.49 28.00 -1.38
C PRO A 456 13.81 28.42 -0.73
N ASN A 457 14.73 27.48 -0.54
CA ASN A 457 16.03 27.64 0.13
C ASN A 457 15.99 27.72 1.67
N TYR A 458 14.83 27.46 2.30
CA TYR A 458 14.63 27.50 3.75
C TYR A 458 13.89 26.27 4.27
N GLN A 459 14.08 25.12 3.61
CA GLN A 459 13.45 23.87 4.01
C GLN A 459 14.37 23.02 4.90
N ASN A 460 15.67 23.10 4.65
CA ASN A 460 16.67 22.35 5.38
C ASN A 460 17.23 23.13 6.58
N ALA A 461 17.53 22.42 7.67
CA ALA A 461 18.14 22.96 8.88
C ALA A 461 19.53 22.37 9.21
N CYS A 462 20.15 21.58 8.33
CA CYS A 462 21.42 20.90 8.63
C CYS A 462 22.54 21.86 9.07
N ALA A 463 22.84 22.88 8.26
CA ALA A 463 23.83 23.90 8.60
C ALA A 463 23.40 24.78 9.79
N ILE A 464 22.09 24.96 9.98
CA ILE A 464 21.52 25.68 11.13
C ILE A 464 21.77 24.91 12.43
N ARG A 465 21.68 23.57 12.43
CA ARG A 465 21.99 22.73 13.60
C ARG A 465 23.44 22.89 14.05
N GLY A 466 24.38 22.78 13.10
CA GLY A 466 25.81 23.03 13.38
C GLY A 466 26.06 24.45 13.87
N SER A 467 25.43 25.44 13.24
CA SER A 467 25.53 26.85 13.62
C SER A 467 25.00 27.11 15.03
N TRP A 468 23.85 26.52 15.36
CA TRP A 468 23.26 26.59 16.69
C TRP A 468 24.20 26.01 17.74
N ALA A 469 24.73 24.80 17.51
CA ALA A 469 25.67 24.17 18.43
C ALA A 469 26.84 25.11 18.76
N PHE A 470 27.52 25.64 17.76
CA PHE A 470 28.63 26.58 17.95
C PHE A 470 28.22 27.87 18.68
N ASN A 471 27.10 28.47 18.27
CA ASN A 471 26.61 29.71 18.87
C ASN A 471 26.27 29.58 20.36
N GLN A 472 25.86 28.39 20.81
CA GLN A 472 25.44 28.14 22.18
C GLN A 472 26.56 27.62 23.10
N ILE A 473 27.74 27.25 22.58
CA ILE A 473 28.84 26.77 23.42
C ILE A 473 29.47 27.94 24.19
N LYS A 474 29.45 27.83 25.52
CA LYS A 474 30.03 28.79 26.45
C LYS A 474 31.23 28.15 27.15
N VAL A 475 32.38 28.84 27.15
CA VAL A 475 33.59 28.42 27.87
C VAL A 475 33.94 29.51 28.87
N GLY A 476 33.75 29.23 30.16
CA GLY A 476 33.82 30.26 31.20
C GLY A 476 32.76 31.35 30.98
N THR A 477 33.19 32.60 30.75
CA THR A 477 32.30 33.74 30.47
C THR A 477 32.19 34.08 28.98
N SER A 478 32.94 33.43 28.11
CA SER A 478 33.01 33.74 26.68
C SER A 478 32.27 32.72 25.80
N TYR A 479 32.00 33.12 24.57
CA TYR A 479 31.39 32.28 23.52
C TYR A 479 32.34 32.19 22.32
N PRO A 480 33.45 31.44 22.46
CA PRO A 480 34.56 31.49 21.50
C PRO A 480 34.20 30.89 20.12
N PHE A 481 33.13 30.11 20.04
CA PHE A 481 32.69 29.42 18.83
C PHE A 481 31.60 30.16 18.06
N ARG A 482 31.10 31.30 18.57
CA ARG A 482 30.04 32.06 17.88
C ARG A 482 30.44 32.41 16.45
N ILE A 483 29.50 32.24 15.54
CA ILE A 483 29.68 32.64 14.15
C ILE A 483 29.73 34.17 14.10
N PRO A 484 30.80 34.76 13.52
CA PRO A 484 31.01 36.20 13.57
C PRO A 484 30.08 36.96 12.60
N PRO A 485 29.58 38.16 13.00
CA PRO A 485 28.81 39.04 12.10
C PRO A 485 29.51 39.29 10.76
N GLY A 486 28.73 39.48 9.70
CA GLY A 486 29.26 39.70 8.34
C GLY A 486 29.58 38.41 7.57
N THR A 487 29.20 37.24 8.11
CA THR A 487 29.26 35.97 7.38
C THR A 487 28.15 35.93 6.30
N ALA A 488 28.52 35.67 5.04
CA ALA A 488 27.59 35.73 3.91
C ALA A 488 26.55 34.60 3.91
N ASN A 489 25.38 34.88 3.32
CA ASN A 489 24.23 33.97 3.21
C ASN A 489 23.88 33.27 4.54
N THR A 490 23.77 34.10 5.58
CA THR A 490 23.32 33.72 6.91
C THR A 490 21.93 34.29 7.21
N GLY A 491 21.22 33.66 8.14
CA GLY A 491 19.95 34.16 8.69
C GLY A 491 20.07 34.51 10.17
N TYR A 492 19.21 35.39 10.68
CA TYR A 492 19.15 35.74 12.10
C TYR A 492 18.08 34.94 12.83
N GLY A 493 18.42 34.44 14.02
CA GLY A 493 17.44 33.91 14.96
C GLY A 493 16.96 34.96 15.97
N ALA A 494 16.03 34.56 16.84
CA ALA A 494 15.42 35.44 17.85
C ALA A 494 16.42 35.93 18.90
N ASN A 495 17.58 35.28 19.00
CA ASN A 495 18.68 35.64 19.89
C ASN A 495 19.67 36.63 19.26
N ASN A 496 19.36 37.20 18.09
CA ASN A 496 20.23 38.07 17.28
C ASN A 496 21.58 37.44 16.90
N LEU A 497 21.68 36.11 16.92
CA LEU A 497 22.83 35.38 16.39
C LEU A 497 22.58 34.98 14.93
N ILE A 498 23.67 34.81 14.18
CA ILE A 498 23.61 34.42 12.77
C ILE A 498 23.78 32.91 12.61
N TYR A 499 23.14 32.37 11.59
CA TYR A 499 23.11 30.95 11.28
C TYR A 499 23.46 30.76 9.80
N ILE A 500 24.45 29.90 9.52
CA ILE A 500 24.78 29.53 8.14
C ILE A 500 23.64 28.67 7.60
N LEU A 501 23.16 29.02 6.40
CA LEU A 501 21.94 28.45 5.84
C LEU A 501 22.18 27.26 4.90
N ASN A 502 23.43 26.98 4.52
CA ASN A 502 23.75 25.94 3.54
C ASN A 502 25.01 25.15 3.92
N ALA A 503 25.02 23.86 3.58
CA ALA A 503 26.09 22.94 3.96
C ALA A 503 27.45 23.28 3.34
N LYS A 504 27.48 23.76 2.09
CA LYS A 504 28.73 24.13 1.39
C LYS A 504 29.40 25.37 2.03
N GLY A 505 28.61 26.36 2.42
CA GLY A 505 29.07 27.52 3.17
C GLY A 505 29.54 27.14 4.58
N PHE A 506 28.84 26.18 5.22
CA PHE A 506 29.28 25.62 6.50
C PHE A 506 30.62 24.89 6.37
N ASN A 507 30.82 24.12 5.29
CA ASN A 507 32.10 23.48 4.97
C ASN A 507 33.23 24.50 4.85
N ALA A 508 33.03 25.54 4.05
CA ALA A 508 34.01 26.62 3.88
C ALA A 508 34.32 27.34 5.19
N TYR A 509 33.30 27.57 6.04
CA TYR A 509 33.47 28.09 7.39
C TYR A 509 34.35 27.17 8.25
N MET A 510 34.11 25.86 8.23
CA MET A 510 34.86 24.88 9.02
C MET A 510 36.36 24.90 8.66
N HIS A 511 36.70 24.88 7.37
CA HIS A 511 38.10 24.99 6.91
C HIS A 511 38.77 26.28 7.39
N LYS A 512 38.10 27.42 7.21
CA LYS A 512 38.66 28.74 7.57
C LYS A 512 38.76 28.92 9.10
N ARG A 513 37.87 28.33 9.89
CA ARG A 513 37.79 28.52 11.36
C ARG A 513 38.56 27.47 12.16
N PHE A 514 38.56 26.22 11.71
CA PHE A 514 39.11 25.08 12.47
C PHE A 514 40.22 24.33 11.72
N GLY A 515 40.50 24.69 10.47
CA GLY A 515 41.53 24.06 9.65
C GLY A 515 41.05 22.78 8.96
N ASN A 516 42.01 21.96 8.53
CA ASN A 516 41.74 20.77 7.72
C ASN A 516 40.92 19.72 8.49
N PRO A 517 40.02 18.98 7.80
CA PRO A 517 39.32 17.86 8.39
C PRO A 517 40.26 16.70 8.73
N THR A 518 39.86 15.87 9.68
CA THR A 518 40.61 14.67 10.09
C THR A 518 40.46 13.53 9.08
N TYR A 519 39.24 13.33 8.57
CA TYR A 519 38.96 12.36 7.52
C TYR A 519 38.30 13.09 6.35
N SER A 520 38.64 12.69 5.12
CA SER A 520 38.02 13.23 3.91
C SER A 520 38.00 12.20 2.79
N ILE A 521 37.00 12.33 1.93
CA ILE A 521 36.94 11.69 0.62
C ILE A 521 36.39 12.68 -0.40
N SER A 522 37.09 12.83 -1.53
CA SER A 522 36.73 13.75 -2.61
C SER A 522 35.96 13.05 -3.74
N SER A 523 35.30 13.85 -4.58
CA SER A 523 34.65 13.42 -5.83
C SER A 523 35.57 12.56 -6.71
N ALA A 524 36.83 12.95 -6.86
CA ALA A 524 37.84 12.22 -7.63
C ALA A 524 38.15 10.83 -7.05
N GLN A 525 38.13 10.70 -5.71
CA GLN A 525 38.34 9.41 -5.05
C GLN A 525 37.08 8.53 -5.09
N ILE A 526 35.89 9.13 -4.95
CA ILE A 526 34.61 8.42 -5.09
C ILE A 526 34.46 7.92 -6.52
N ASN A 527 34.74 8.77 -7.52
CA ASN A 527 34.64 8.48 -8.94
C ASN A 527 33.31 7.80 -9.34
N GLY A 528 32.20 8.27 -8.77
CA GLY A 528 30.87 7.69 -8.99
C GLY A 528 30.71 6.24 -8.50
N ASN A 529 31.62 5.72 -7.68
CA ASN A 529 31.62 4.34 -7.20
C ASN A 529 31.01 4.25 -5.78
N ARG A 530 29.84 3.61 -5.68
CA ARG A 530 29.10 3.44 -4.43
C ARG A 530 29.86 2.58 -3.42
N THR A 531 30.53 1.52 -3.86
CA THR A 531 31.34 0.64 -3.00
C THR A 531 32.47 1.42 -2.34
N THR A 532 33.18 2.28 -3.10
CA THR A 532 34.24 3.13 -2.54
C THR A 532 33.71 4.07 -1.45
N LEU A 533 32.59 4.74 -1.74
CA LEU A 533 31.94 5.65 -0.78
C LEU A 533 31.49 4.92 0.48
N ASN A 534 30.79 3.80 0.32
CA ASN A 534 30.26 3.06 1.45
C ASN A 534 31.39 2.45 2.30
N ASN A 535 32.49 2.02 1.70
CA ASN A 535 33.69 1.55 2.40
C ASN A 535 34.34 2.65 3.25
N PHE A 536 34.37 3.89 2.75
CA PHE A 536 34.82 5.04 3.54
C PHE A 536 33.94 5.23 4.79
N LEU A 537 32.62 5.25 4.62
CA LEU A 537 31.67 5.42 5.73
C LEU A 537 31.75 4.24 6.73
N LYS A 538 31.88 3.01 6.22
CA LYS A 538 32.07 1.80 7.04
C LYS A 538 33.34 1.90 7.90
N ASN A 539 34.41 2.45 7.35
CA ASN A 539 35.67 2.62 8.08
C ASN A 539 35.56 3.64 9.23
N LEU A 540 34.73 4.68 9.06
CA LEU A 540 34.45 5.61 10.17
C LEU A 540 33.70 4.90 11.31
N ARG A 541 32.79 3.98 10.99
CA ARG A 541 32.06 3.19 11.98
C ARG A 541 32.95 2.16 12.68
N SER A 542 33.77 1.42 11.94
CA SER A 542 34.69 0.44 12.56
C SER A 542 35.72 1.10 13.50
N GLN A 543 36.03 2.37 13.28
CA GLN A 543 36.90 3.17 14.15
C GLN A 543 36.16 3.92 15.27
N ASN A 544 34.82 3.79 15.37
CA ASN A 544 33.98 4.52 16.32
C ASN A 544 34.22 6.04 16.29
N ILE A 545 34.24 6.64 15.09
CA ILE A 545 34.55 8.06 14.96
C ILE A 545 33.44 8.96 15.52
N HIS A 546 33.81 9.97 16.29
CA HIS A 546 32.90 11.01 16.79
C HIS A 546 33.32 12.37 16.25
N GLY A 547 32.38 13.15 15.72
CA GLY A 547 32.76 14.38 15.07
C GLY A 547 31.62 15.19 14.45
N ILE A 548 32.02 16.16 13.65
CA ILE A 548 31.14 16.94 12.79
C ILE A 548 31.27 16.38 11.38
N TYR A 549 30.18 15.81 10.87
CA TYR A 549 30.06 15.33 9.50
C TYR A 549 29.64 16.48 8.59
N ASN A 550 30.32 16.61 7.46
CA ASN A 550 29.90 17.51 6.39
C ASN A 550 30.01 16.81 5.03
N LEU A 551 28.92 16.80 4.29
CA LEU A 551 28.84 16.45 2.88
C LEU A 551 28.64 17.75 2.11
N ALA A 552 29.38 17.97 1.03
CA ALA A 552 29.17 19.08 0.10
C ALA A 552 28.93 18.55 -1.31
N THR A 553 28.06 19.22 -2.07
CA THR A 553 27.73 18.86 -3.46
C THR A 553 28.17 19.94 -4.46
N ASN A 554 28.36 19.53 -5.72
CA ASN A 554 28.63 20.43 -6.86
C ASN A 554 27.40 20.66 -7.75
N GLY A 555 26.24 20.16 -7.35
CA GLY A 555 24.97 20.29 -8.04
C GLY A 555 23.86 19.49 -7.35
N GLY A 556 22.62 19.66 -7.79
CA GLY A 556 21.44 19.02 -7.20
C GLY A 556 20.49 20.02 -6.54
N SER A 557 19.50 19.49 -5.82
CA SER A 557 18.45 20.28 -5.15
C SER A 557 18.88 20.91 -3.83
N TYR A 558 20.08 20.59 -3.32
CA TYR A 558 20.61 21.05 -2.03
C TYR A 558 22.15 21.07 -2.08
N SER A 559 22.79 21.90 -1.24
CA SER A 559 24.24 22.12 -1.26
C SER A 559 25.07 21.07 -0.50
N GLY A 560 24.40 20.16 0.23
CA GLY A 560 25.01 19.09 1.01
C GLY A 560 24.37 18.86 2.39
N HIS A 561 25.09 18.21 3.30
CA HIS A 561 24.58 17.84 4.62
C HIS A 561 25.56 18.20 5.74
N VAL A 562 25.04 18.52 6.92
CA VAL A 562 25.81 18.80 8.14
C VAL A 562 25.15 18.08 9.29
N ASP A 563 25.92 17.28 10.02
CA ASP A 563 25.38 16.54 11.16
C ASP A 563 26.40 16.26 12.27
N LEU A 564 25.88 15.89 13.43
CA LEU A 564 26.64 15.27 14.50
C LEU A 564 26.86 13.79 14.16
N MET A 565 28.13 13.37 14.18
CA MET A 565 28.53 11.98 14.03
C MET A 565 28.90 11.38 15.38
N THR A 566 28.31 10.23 15.71
CA THR A 566 28.64 9.42 16.89
C THR A 566 28.84 7.97 16.47
N TYR A 567 29.95 7.34 16.88
CA TYR A 567 30.27 5.96 16.52
C TYR A 567 30.31 5.72 15.00
N GLY A 568 30.71 6.74 14.23
CA GLY A 568 30.74 6.75 12.77
C GLY A 568 29.37 6.95 12.11
N GLU A 569 28.31 7.18 12.89
CA GLU A 569 26.93 7.29 12.43
C GLU A 569 26.43 8.74 12.57
N CYS A 570 25.77 9.26 11.54
CA CYS A 570 25.13 10.57 11.60
C CYS A 570 23.74 10.45 12.23
N LEU A 571 23.39 11.40 13.10
CA LEU A 571 22.13 11.37 13.85
C LEU A 571 20.88 11.36 12.95
N GLY A 572 20.94 12.07 11.82
CA GLY A 572 19.93 12.15 10.77
C GLY A 572 20.22 11.30 9.53
N GLY A 573 21.21 10.41 9.59
CA GLY A 573 21.71 9.66 8.44
C GLY A 573 22.72 10.44 7.59
N TYR A 574 23.32 9.80 6.59
CA TYR A 574 24.38 10.44 5.79
C TYR A 574 23.85 11.41 4.72
N ALA A 575 22.55 11.37 4.41
CA ALA A 575 21.87 12.20 3.41
C ALA A 575 22.58 12.21 2.04
N LEU A 576 23.02 11.05 1.57
CA LEU A 576 23.75 10.93 0.30
C LEU A 576 22.84 11.25 -0.89
N PRO A 577 23.33 12.01 -1.91
CA PRO A 577 22.59 12.24 -3.14
C PRO A 577 22.38 10.92 -3.90
N GLU A 578 21.30 10.85 -4.68
CA GLU A 578 21.02 9.74 -5.59
C GLU A 578 22.17 9.56 -6.59
N ASN A 579 22.47 10.61 -7.36
CA ASN A 579 23.67 10.64 -8.18
C ASN A 579 24.88 11.01 -7.32
N ILE A 580 25.59 10.00 -6.83
CA ILE A 580 26.81 10.18 -6.00
C ILE A 580 27.95 10.90 -6.72
N SER A 581 27.89 11.05 -8.05
CA SER A 581 28.85 11.87 -8.81
C SER A 581 28.68 13.37 -8.54
N THR A 582 27.55 13.78 -7.94
CA THR A 582 27.32 15.17 -7.51
C THR A 582 28.01 15.51 -6.19
N ILE A 583 28.49 14.51 -5.45
CA ILE A 583 29.27 14.71 -4.22
C ILE A 583 30.57 15.39 -4.59
N ASP A 584 30.82 16.57 -4.03
CA ASP A 584 32.11 17.25 -4.13
C ASP A 584 33.12 16.60 -3.17
N LYS A 585 32.70 16.46 -1.91
CA LYS A 585 33.49 15.85 -0.84
C LYS A 585 32.63 15.47 0.35
N ILE A 586 33.12 14.54 1.16
CA ILE A 586 32.67 14.29 2.52
C ILE A 586 33.86 14.47 3.45
N GLU A 587 33.67 15.24 4.52
CA GLU A 587 34.72 15.65 5.44
C GLU A 587 34.24 15.55 6.90
N ILE A 588 35.14 15.08 7.77
CA ILE A 588 34.86 14.85 9.18
C ILE A 588 35.91 15.58 10.01
N TRP A 589 35.45 16.47 10.90
CA TRP A 589 36.26 17.06 11.96
C TRP A 589 36.02 16.27 13.24
N VAL A 590 37.03 15.52 13.69
CA VAL A 590 36.92 14.70 14.91
C VAL A 590 36.84 15.60 16.14
N LEU A 591 35.88 15.30 16.99
CA LEU A 591 35.71 15.96 18.29
C LEU A 591 36.23 15.01 19.37
N ASN A 592 37.13 15.53 20.22
CA ASN A 592 37.72 14.78 21.33
C ASN A 592 37.00 15.00 22.66
#